data_AF-A0AAJ4DWT1-F1
#
_entry.id   AF-A0AAJ4DWT1-F1
#
_cell.length_a   1.000
_cell.length_b   1.000
_cell.length_c   1.000
_cell.angle_alpha   90.00
_cell.angle_beta   90.00
_cell.angle_gamma   90.00
#
_symmetry.space_group_name_H-M   'P 1'
#
loop_
_entity.id
_entity.type
_entity.pdbx_description
1 polymer ?
#
loop_
_entity_poly.entity_id
_entity_poly.type
_entity_poly.pdbx_seq_one_letter_code
_entity_poly.pdbx_strand_id
1 'polypeptide(L)'
;MTFTHFEAWLKRNKATSILLIILFISGLVTQTTDIYERMISVFYPVRYPVIDIHFDNTIVSADALEEGFAGGNSLFSLTLNPQGSMQLFNMIENAPNDIYLIRLSGTSPIDEQWLGGASDSRRFSLQLIGGYYDRIEDDGLVPTKIKRLHFPSTDDMSGWSSFSDSPSTCCENYFRLIGFYRFVYFREKQDIYDQYKMQLVEPNSDIASATLEDVLHDLHLNTFVEKKE
;
A
#
# COMPACT_ATOMS: atom_id res chain seq x y z
N MET A 1 -21.44 -49.98 25.82
CA MET A 1 -20.22 -50.43 26.53
C MET A 1 -20.32 -49.94 27.97
N THR A 2 -20.22 -50.81 28.97
CA THR A 2 -20.27 -50.39 30.38
C THR A 2 -18.90 -49.86 30.83
N PHE A 3 -18.87 -48.91 31.78
CA PHE A 3 -17.65 -48.24 32.24
C PHE A 3 -16.55 -49.22 32.69
N THR A 4 -16.94 -50.34 33.30
CA THR A 4 -16.06 -51.43 33.73
C THR A 4 -15.37 -52.15 32.57
N HIS A 5 -16.03 -52.33 31.43
CA HIS A 5 -15.41 -52.92 30.24
C HIS A 5 -14.40 -51.97 29.58
N PHE A 6 -14.65 -50.66 29.67
CA PHE A 6 -13.74 -49.64 29.16
C PHE A 6 -12.46 -49.54 29.99
N GLU A 7 -12.57 -49.58 31.33
CA GLU A 7 -11.42 -49.54 32.24
C GLU A 7 -10.49 -50.75 32.06
N ALA A 8 -11.07 -51.95 31.92
CA ALA A 8 -10.31 -53.17 31.67
C ALA A 8 -9.58 -53.12 30.32
N TRP A 9 -10.21 -52.55 29.29
CA TRP A 9 -9.60 -52.37 27.97
C TRP A 9 -8.43 -51.37 28.01
N LEU A 10 -8.59 -50.25 28.71
CA LEU A 10 -7.56 -49.23 28.96
C LEU A 10 -6.32 -49.80 29.65
N LYS A 11 -6.52 -50.63 30.69
CA LYS A 11 -5.42 -51.28 31.40
C LYS A 11 -4.64 -52.26 30.52
N ARG A 12 -5.31 -52.89 29.55
CA ARG A 12 -4.71 -53.86 28.62
C ARG A 12 -4.00 -53.19 27.44
N ASN A 13 -4.46 -52.02 26.99
CA ASN A 13 -3.95 -51.30 25.82
C ASN A 13 -3.35 -49.93 26.19
N LYS A 14 -2.47 -49.90 27.21
CA LYS A 14 -1.91 -48.63 27.75
C LYS A 14 -1.22 -47.76 26.69
N ALA A 15 -0.37 -48.34 25.84
CA ALA A 15 0.37 -47.60 24.82
C ALA A 15 -0.57 -46.94 23.79
N THR A 16 -1.55 -47.70 23.28
CA THR A 16 -2.56 -47.21 22.34
C THR A 16 -3.44 -46.13 22.97
N SER A 17 -3.78 -46.28 24.26
CA SER A 17 -4.60 -45.31 24.98
C SER A 17 -3.86 -44.00 25.22
N ILE A 18 -2.57 -44.05 25.56
CA ILE A 18 -1.72 -42.85 25.68
C ILE A 18 -1.62 -42.13 24.33
N LEU A 19 -1.40 -42.87 23.23
CA LEU A 19 -1.35 -42.29 21.89
C LEU A 19 -2.66 -41.58 21.52
N LEU A 20 -3.81 -42.20 21.82
CA LEU A 20 -5.12 -41.62 21.56
C LEU A 20 -5.38 -40.37 22.41
N ILE A 21 -4.93 -40.35 23.67
CA ILE A 21 -5.02 -39.16 24.52
C ILE A 21 -4.16 -38.03 23.96
N ILE A 22 -2.92 -38.32 23.53
CA ILE A 22 -2.04 -37.33 22.90
C ILE A 22 -2.70 -36.77 21.63
N LEU A 23 -3.22 -37.63 20.75
CA LEU A 23 -3.91 -37.20 19.53
C LEU A 23 -5.17 -36.36 19.85
N PHE A 24 -5.93 -36.74 20.88
CA PHE A 24 -7.10 -35.99 21.31
C PHE A 24 -6.72 -34.60 21.85
N ILE A 25 -5.69 -34.52 22.70
CA ILE A 25 -5.20 -33.25 23.23
C ILE A 25 -4.64 -32.38 22.11
N SER A 26 -3.82 -32.94 21.21
CA SER A 26 -3.29 -32.20 20.05
C SER A 26 -4.40 -31.68 19.14
N GLY A 27 -5.43 -32.50 18.86
CA GLY A 27 -6.58 -32.09 18.06
C GLY A 27 -7.41 -30.99 18.74
N LEU A 28 -7.57 -31.05 20.06
CA LEU A 28 -8.19 -29.98 20.85
C LEU A 28 -7.38 -28.68 20.77
N VAL A 29 -6.06 -28.77 20.94
CA VAL A 29 -5.17 -27.60 20.85
C VAL A 29 -5.27 -26.95 19.47
N THR A 30 -5.17 -27.71 18.38
CA THR A 30 -5.29 -27.14 17.02
C THR A 30 -6.66 -26.50 16.80
N GLN A 31 -7.75 -27.14 17.24
CA GLN A 31 -9.08 -26.54 17.11
C GLN A 31 -9.22 -25.26 17.92
N THR A 32 -8.67 -25.20 19.15
CA THR A 32 -8.70 -23.98 19.96
C THR A 32 -7.85 -22.87 19.36
N THR A 33 -6.70 -23.19 18.76
CA THR A 33 -5.85 -22.20 18.08
C THR A 33 -6.55 -21.65 16.85
N ASP A 34 -7.16 -22.49 16.01
CA ASP A 34 -7.92 -22.05 14.84
C ASP A 34 -9.09 -21.13 15.23
N ILE A 35 -9.81 -21.46 16.31
CA ILE A 35 -10.90 -20.63 16.85
C ILE A 35 -10.36 -19.30 17.36
N TYR A 36 -9.21 -19.31 18.05
CA TYR A 36 -8.59 -18.11 18.58
C TYR A 36 -8.09 -17.18 17.47
N GLU A 37 -7.41 -17.71 16.45
CA GLU A 37 -6.99 -16.95 15.27
C GLU A 37 -8.19 -16.36 14.53
N ARG A 38 -9.28 -17.13 14.40
CA ARG A 38 -10.52 -16.66 13.78
C ARG A 38 -11.24 -15.61 14.61
N MET A 39 -11.19 -15.68 15.94
CA MET A 39 -11.72 -14.62 16.79
C MET A 39 -10.87 -13.36 16.69
N ILE A 40 -9.54 -13.47 16.75
CA ILE A 40 -8.65 -12.32 16.58
C ILE A 40 -8.87 -11.66 15.22
N SER A 41 -8.98 -12.42 14.14
CA SER A 41 -9.20 -11.83 12.81
C SER A 41 -10.55 -11.12 12.68
N VAL A 42 -11.54 -11.45 13.50
CA VAL A 42 -12.82 -10.73 13.56
C VAL A 42 -12.69 -9.41 14.35
N PHE A 43 -11.87 -9.36 15.40
CA PHE A 43 -11.72 -8.17 16.25
C PHE A 43 -10.57 -7.24 15.84
N TYR A 44 -9.53 -7.80 15.22
CA TYR A 44 -8.33 -7.12 14.74
C TYR A 44 -7.97 -7.69 13.37
N PRO A 45 -8.82 -7.46 12.36
CA PRO A 45 -8.56 -7.94 11.02
C PRO A 45 -7.23 -7.37 10.52
N VAL A 46 -6.42 -8.22 9.89
CA VAL A 46 -5.11 -7.83 9.33
C VAL A 46 -5.32 -6.73 8.30
N ARG A 47 -4.36 -5.81 8.18
CA ARG A 47 -4.44 -4.63 7.32
C ARG A 47 -3.18 -4.44 6.51
N TYR A 48 -3.33 -3.92 5.31
CA TYR A 48 -2.22 -3.33 4.58
C TYR A 48 -1.89 -1.93 5.12
N PRO A 49 -0.61 -1.56 5.21
CA PRO A 49 -0.20 -0.18 5.45
C PRO A 49 -0.76 0.75 4.37
N VAL A 50 -1.19 1.94 4.78
CA VAL A 50 -1.76 2.96 3.88
C VAL A 50 -0.77 4.11 3.73
N ILE A 51 -0.50 4.50 2.50
CA ILE A 51 0.26 5.71 2.18
C ILE A 51 -0.71 6.66 1.46
N ASP A 52 -1.04 7.75 2.14
CA ASP A 52 -1.85 8.82 1.59
C ASP A 52 -0.96 9.99 1.18
N ILE A 53 -1.01 10.32 -0.10
CA ILE A 53 -0.22 11.38 -0.71
C ILE A 53 -1.22 12.40 -1.22
N HIS A 54 -1.27 13.55 -0.53
CA HIS A 54 -2.11 14.67 -0.90
C HIS A 54 -1.27 15.78 -1.53
N PHE A 55 -1.66 16.21 -2.72
CA PHE A 55 -1.06 17.34 -3.40
C PHE A 55 -1.98 18.55 -3.30
N ASP A 56 -1.44 19.61 -2.71
CA ASP A 56 -2.05 20.93 -2.73
C ASP A 56 -1.11 21.89 -3.49
N ASN A 57 -1.72 22.87 -4.18
CA ASN A 57 -1.05 23.89 -4.97
C ASN A 57 -0.10 24.79 -4.16
N THR A 58 -0.11 24.66 -2.83
CA THR A 58 0.76 25.38 -1.91
C THR A 58 2.18 24.78 -1.80
N ILE A 59 2.40 23.53 -2.22
CA ILE A 59 3.64 22.78 -1.91
C ILE A 59 4.23 22.05 -3.14
N VAL A 60 3.50 21.94 -4.25
CA VAL A 60 3.87 21.03 -5.35
C VAL A 60 4.27 21.81 -6.61
N SER A 61 5.55 21.76 -6.98
CA SER A 61 5.99 22.12 -8.33
C SER A 61 5.84 20.91 -9.24
N ALA A 62 4.92 20.99 -10.21
CA ALA A 62 4.75 19.97 -11.24
C ALA A 62 5.52 20.40 -12.49
N ASP A 63 6.64 19.73 -12.77
CA ASP A 63 7.35 19.91 -14.03
C ASP A 63 6.90 18.82 -15.01
N ALA A 64 6.46 19.26 -16.19
CA ALA A 64 6.18 18.35 -17.30
C ALA A 64 7.49 17.69 -17.73
N LEU A 65 7.46 16.37 -17.90
CA LEU A 65 8.57 15.60 -18.43
C LEU A 65 8.24 15.18 -19.88
N GLU A 66 9.25 15.19 -20.74
CA GLU A 66 9.13 14.49 -22.02
C GLU A 66 9.04 12.98 -21.76
N GLU A 67 8.16 12.31 -22.51
CA GLU A 67 7.95 10.86 -22.41
C GLU A 67 9.28 10.12 -22.62
N GLY A 68 9.65 9.24 -21.68
CA GLY A 68 10.89 8.47 -21.72
C GLY A 68 12.09 9.09 -20.98
N PHE A 69 11.92 10.22 -20.27
CA PHE A 69 12.95 10.74 -19.38
C PHE A 69 13.11 9.86 -18.12
N ALA A 70 14.36 9.53 -17.76
CA ALA A 70 14.71 8.77 -16.55
C ALA A 70 14.08 7.36 -16.42
N GLY A 71 13.88 6.65 -17.54
CA GLY A 71 13.59 5.21 -17.50
C GLY A 71 12.15 4.81 -17.19
N GLY A 72 11.27 5.79 -17.06
CA GLY A 72 9.85 5.58 -16.83
C GLY A 72 9.00 6.16 -17.96
N ASN A 73 7.76 5.70 -18.05
CA ASN A 73 6.73 6.29 -18.92
C ASN A 73 6.22 7.65 -18.39
N SER A 74 6.89 8.23 -17.39
CA SER A 74 6.45 9.38 -16.59
C SER A 74 6.37 10.67 -17.40
N LEU A 75 5.18 11.28 -17.40
CA LEU A 75 4.89 12.55 -18.08
C LEU A 75 4.95 13.75 -17.12
N PHE A 76 4.98 13.48 -15.81
CA PHE A 76 5.03 14.51 -14.76
C PHE A 76 6.01 14.12 -13.66
N SER A 77 6.66 15.12 -13.08
CA SER A 77 7.42 14.96 -11.84
C SER A 77 6.88 15.87 -10.73
N LEU A 78 6.82 15.35 -9.50
CA LEU A 78 6.49 16.12 -8.31
C LEU A 78 7.60 15.95 -7.29
N THR A 79 8.03 17.06 -6.70
CA THR A 79 9.03 17.05 -5.63
C THR A 79 8.35 17.01 -4.27
N LEU A 80 8.67 16.01 -3.45
CA LEU A 80 8.20 15.90 -2.08
C LEU A 80 8.98 16.84 -1.16
N ASN A 81 8.31 17.37 -0.14
CA ASN A 81 9.01 18.08 0.92
C ASN A 81 9.93 17.13 1.71
N PRO A 82 10.95 17.65 2.42
CA PRO A 82 11.94 16.80 3.09
C PRO A 82 11.37 15.82 4.11
N GLN A 83 10.36 16.24 4.88
CA GLN A 83 9.73 15.39 5.88
C GLN A 83 8.97 14.21 5.24
N GLY A 84 8.09 14.50 4.29
CA GLY A 84 7.30 13.47 3.58
C GLY A 84 8.20 12.55 2.76
N SER A 85 9.28 13.10 2.20
CA SER A 85 10.30 12.32 1.52
C SER A 85 11.01 11.32 2.45
N MET A 86 11.52 11.78 3.59
CA MET A 86 12.17 10.88 4.56
C MET A 86 11.20 9.80 5.05
N GLN A 87 9.95 10.15 5.34
CA GLN A 87 8.94 9.19 5.77
C GLN A 87 8.66 8.13 4.70
N LEU A 88 8.41 8.56 3.46
CA LEU A 88 8.10 7.67 2.35
C LEU A 88 9.26 6.71 2.05
N PHE A 89 10.47 7.25 1.83
CA PHE A 89 11.60 6.42 1.41
C PHE A 89 12.13 5.52 2.53
N ASN A 90 12.06 5.93 3.80
CA ASN A 90 12.32 5.02 4.92
C ASN A 90 11.33 3.86 4.96
N MET A 91 10.05 4.13 4.72
CA MET A 91 9.02 3.08 4.69
C MET A 91 9.30 2.06 3.57
N ILE A 92 9.60 2.56 2.36
CA ILE A 92 9.94 1.74 1.19
C ILE A 92 11.17 0.86 1.46
N GLU A 93 12.24 1.42 2.05
CA GLU A 93 13.49 0.70 2.27
C GLU A 93 13.40 -0.33 3.40
N ASN A 94 12.66 -0.04 4.46
CA ASN A 94 12.54 -0.94 5.60
C ASN A 94 11.67 -2.17 5.31
N ALA A 95 10.73 -2.05 4.37
CA ALA A 95 9.78 -3.11 4.04
C ALA A 95 9.50 -3.18 2.52
N PRO A 96 10.50 -3.59 1.71
CA PRO A 96 10.42 -3.55 0.24
C PRO A 96 9.46 -4.59 -0.36
N ASN A 97 9.07 -5.61 0.40
CA ASN A 97 8.17 -6.68 -0.06
C ASN A 97 6.72 -6.47 0.38
N ASP A 98 6.44 -5.43 1.18
CA ASP A 98 5.11 -5.17 1.67
C ASP A 98 4.21 -4.66 0.55
N ILE A 99 2.92 -4.95 0.70
CA ILE A 99 1.86 -4.43 -0.16
C ILE A 99 1.27 -3.24 0.57
N TYR A 100 1.20 -2.10 -0.10
CA TYR A 100 0.67 -0.86 0.43
C TYR A 100 -0.60 -0.48 -0.31
N LEU A 101 -1.61 -0.02 0.42
CA LEU A 101 -2.68 0.77 -0.20
C LEU A 101 -2.14 2.18 -0.43
N ILE A 102 -1.99 2.57 -1.69
CA ILE A 102 -1.60 3.92 -2.05
C ILE A 102 -2.85 4.70 -2.41
N ARG A 103 -3.06 5.81 -1.70
CA ARG A 103 -4.06 6.81 -2.03
C ARG A 103 -3.33 8.06 -2.47
N LEU A 104 -3.63 8.50 -3.67
CA LEU A 104 -3.07 9.68 -4.28
C LEU A 104 -4.23 10.62 -4.58
N SER A 105 -4.16 11.86 -4.09
CA SER A 105 -5.20 12.83 -4.36
C SER A 105 -4.63 14.23 -4.43
N GLY A 106 -5.31 15.14 -5.12
CA GLY A 106 -4.94 16.55 -5.06
C GLY A 106 -5.66 17.39 -6.09
N THR A 107 -5.60 18.71 -5.89
CA THR A 107 -6.04 19.71 -6.87
C THR A 107 -4.80 20.08 -7.68
N SER A 108 -4.67 19.55 -8.90
CA SER A 108 -3.44 19.71 -9.66
C SER A 108 -3.63 20.63 -10.86
N PRO A 109 -2.60 21.39 -11.28
CA PRO A 109 -2.55 21.97 -12.62
C PRO A 109 -2.32 20.91 -13.73
N ILE A 110 -2.36 19.60 -13.40
CA ILE A 110 -2.35 18.53 -14.42
C ILE A 110 -3.59 18.73 -15.30
N ASP A 111 -3.33 19.12 -16.55
CA ASP A 111 -4.37 19.32 -17.54
C ASP A 111 -5.17 18.02 -17.75
N GLU A 112 -6.50 18.14 -17.74
CA GLU A 112 -7.45 17.03 -17.87
C GLU A 112 -7.14 16.11 -19.07
N GLN A 113 -6.52 16.66 -20.12
CA GLN A 113 -6.10 15.91 -21.32
C GLN A 113 -5.08 14.79 -21.03
N TRP A 114 -4.42 14.78 -19.87
CA TRP A 114 -3.46 13.77 -19.45
C TRP A 114 -4.02 12.74 -18.46
N LEU A 115 -5.24 12.98 -17.99
CA LEU A 115 -6.00 12.11 -17.10
C LEU A 115 -7.13 11.39 -17.86
N GLY A 116 -7.57 11.93 -19.00
CA GLY A 116 -8.63 11.38 -19.83
C GLY A 116 -8.18 10.25 -20.77
N GLY A 117 -8.57 9.01 -20.46
CA GLY A 117 -8.29 7.81 -21.26
C GLY A 117 -9.13 7.61 -22.53
N ALA A 118 -9.45 8.65 -23.31
CA ALA A 118 -10.36 8.52 -24.47
C ALA A 118 -9.79 8.91 -25.84
N SER A 119 -8.57 9.44 -25.95
CA SER A 119 -7.99 9.80 -27.25
C SER A 119 -6.49 9.49 -27.33
N ASP A 120 -6.18 8.23 -27.63
CA ASP A 120 -5.02 7.68 -28.36
C ASP A 120 -3.57 8.18 -28.13
N SER A 121 -3.25 9.04 -27.16
CA SER A 121 -1.82 9.41 -26.99
C SER A 121 -1.35 9.90 -25.61
N ARG A 122 -2.17 9.93 -24.55
CA ARG A 122 -1.72 10.50 -23.27
C ARG A 122 -2.18 9.69 -22.07
N ARG A 123 -1.24 8.88 -21.56
CA ARG A 123 -1.39 7.94 -20.45
C ARG A 123 -0.92 8.62 -19.16
N PHE A 124 -1.68 8.55 -18.07
CA PHE A 124 -1.21 9.04 -16.78
C PHE A 124 0.10 8.32 -16.43
N SER A 125 1.15 9.08 -16.13
CA SER A 125 2.37 8.54 -15.56
C SER A 125 3.09 9.61 -14.75
N LEU A 126 3.43 9.27 -13.52
CA LEU A 126 3.86 10.19 -12.49
C LEU A 126 5.16 9.72 -11.87
N GLN A 127 6.10 10.65 -11.70
CA GLN A 127 7.30 10.46 -10.91
C GLN A 127 7.23 11.31 -9.65
N LEU A 128 7.51 10.71 -8.49
CA LEU A 128 7.81 11.44 -7.26
C LEU A 128 9.32 11.51 -7.06
N ILE A 129 9.82 12.70 -6.80
CA ILE A 129 11.21 12.98 -6.51
C ILE A 129 11.30 13.38 -5.04
N GLY A 130 12.20 12.75 -4.32
CA GLY A 130 12.57 13.16 -2.97
C GLY A 130 13.93 12.60 -2.63
N GLY A 131 14.28 12.56 -1.36
CA GLY A 131 15.48 11.92 -0.87
C GLY A 131 15.64 11.98 0.64
N TYR A 132 16.87 11.71 1.06
CA TYR A 132 17.36 12.11 2.36
C TYR A 132 17.88 13.53 2.27
N TYR A 133 17.58 14.30 3.31
CA TYR A 133 18.02 15.69 3.44
C TYR A 133 18.74 15.82 4.77
N ASP A 134 19.93 16.41 4.74
CA ASP A 134 20.64 16.78 5.96
C ASP A 134 20.42 18.26 6.24
N ARG A 135 20.31 18.57 7.53
CA ARG A 135 20.22 19.95 8.01
C ARG A 135 21.62 20.54 8.07
N ILE A 136 21.83 21.65 7.37
CA ILE A 136 23.03 22.45 7.52
C ILE A 136 22.71 23.58 8.51
N GLU A 137 23.67 23.87 9.40
CA GLU A 137 23.45 24.75 10.56
C GLU A 137 22.96 26.16 10.21
N ASP A 138 23.18 26.68 8.99
CA ASP A 138 22.84 28.07 8.62
C ASP A 138 22.03 28.29 7.33
N ASP A 139 21.85 27.32 6.43
CA ASP A 139 21.32 27.57 5.06
C ASP A 139 20.16 26.66 4.61
N GLY A 140 19.56 25.89 5.53
CA GLY A 140 18.40 25.04 5.24
C GLY A 140 18.73 23.56 5.01
N LEU A 141 17.85 22.86 4.31
CA LEU A 141 17.93 21.42 4.06
C LEU A 141 18.59 21.16 2.70
N VAL A 142 19.69 20.40 2.68
CA VAL A 142 20.38 20.02 1.44
C VAL A 142 20.12 18.54 1.15
N PRO A 143 19.70 18.18 -0.08
CA PRO A 143 19.50 16.78 -0.44
C PRO A 143 20.84 16.05 -0.46
N THR A 144 20.98 15.03 0.38
CA THR A 144 22.18 14.18 0.43
C THR A 144 22.07 12.97 -0.46
N LYS A 145 20.85 12.46 -0.67
CA LYS A 145 20.59 11.32 -1.54
C LYS A 145 19.22 11.43 -2.18
N ILE A 146 19.18 11.79 -3.46
CA ILE A 146 17.95 11.90 -4.25
C ILE A 146 17.50 10.50 -4.72
N LYS A 147 16.19 10.30 -4.68
CA LYS A 147 15.45 9.08 -4.99
C LYS A 147 14.25 9.42 -5.86
N ARG A 148 13.89 8.48 -6.74
CA ARG A 148 12.77 8.59 -7.66
C ARG A 148 11.81 7.42 -7.44
N LEU A 149 10.52 7.72 -7.39
CA LEU A 149 9.46 6.74 -7.33
C LEU A 149 8.57 6.92 -8.57
N HIS A 150 8.49 5.89 -9.40
CA HIS A 150 7.71 5.90 -10.64
C HIS A 150 6.38 5.18 -10.43
N PHE A 151 5.28 5.85 -10.74
CA PHE A 151 3.94 5.27 -10.78
C PHE A 151 3.76 4.50 -12.09
N PRO A 152 2.94 3.43 -12.09
CA PRO A 152 2.65 2.72 -13.32
C PRO A 152 1.90 3.62 -14.30
N SER A 153 1.98 3.28 -15.59
CA SER A 153 1.16 3.95 -16.60
C SER A 153 -0.30 3.49 -16.52
N THR A 154 -1.23 4.23 -17.11
CA THR A 154 -2.64 3.81 -17.18
C THR A 154 -2.82 2.41 -17.79
N ASP A 155 -2.00 2.01 -18.77
CA ASP A 155 -2.13 0.67 -19.38
C ASP A 155 -1.70 -0.44 -18.41
N ASP A 156 -0.67 -0.17 -17.60
CA ASP A 156 -0.20 -1.10 -16.56
C ASP A 156 -1.18 -1.19 -15.39
N MET A 157 -2.11 -0.22 -15.28
CA MET A 157 -3.20 -0.21 -14.32
C MET A 157 -4.47 -0.89 -14.86
N SER A 158 -4.54 -1.16 -16.17
CA SER A 158 -5.72 -1.78 -16.79
C SER A 158 -5.79 -3.28 -16.47
N GLY A 159 -6.86 -3.71 -15.81
CA GLY A 159 -7.11 -5.14 -15.56
C GLY A 159 -7.73 -5.52 -14.21
N TRP A 160 -7.87 -4.59 -13.26
CA TRP A 160 -8.44 -4.88 -11.94
C TRP A 160 -9.47 -3.80 -11.55
N SER A 161 -10.75 -4.14 -11.59
CA SER A 161 -11.85 -3.18 -11.41
C SER A 161 -12.49 -3.21 -10.02
N SER A 162 -12.07 -4.09 -9.11
CA SER A 162 -12.77 -4.28 -7.82
C SER A 162 -12.22 -3.47 -6.66
N PHE A 163 -10.92 -3.11 -6.68
CA PHE A 163 -10.23 -2.52 -5.52
C PHE A 163 -9.28 -1.35 -5.87
N SER A 164 -9.24 -0.96 -7.14
CA SER A 164 -8.45 0.18 -7.60
C SER A 164 -9.31 1.12 -8.43
N ASP A 165 -9.28 2.41 -8.09
CA ASP A 165 -9.82 3.44 -8.96
C ASP A 165 -8.66 3.93 -9.82
N SER A 166 -8.82 3.77 -11.14
CA SER A 166 -7.94 4.43 -12.11
C SER A 166 -7.91 5.94 -11.86
N PRO A 167 -6.84 6.64 -12.28
CA PRO A 167 -6.79 8.10 -12.21
C PRO A 167 -8.07 8.68 -12.80
N SER A 168 -8.84 9.37 -11.97
CA SER A 168 -10.08 10.02 -12.40
C SER A 168 -10.02 11.49 -12.02
N THR A 169 -10.48 12.34 -12.93
CA THR A 169 -10.77 13.73 -12.62
C THR A 169 -12.22 13.85 -12.15
N CYS A 170 -12.42 14.58 -11.07
CA CYS A 170 -13.73 15.19 -10.81
C CYS A 170 -13.53 16.69 -10.59
N CYS A 171 -14.65 17.41 -10.54
CA CYS A 171 -14.76 18.88 -10.53
C CYS A 171 -13.51 19.63 -10.03
N GLU A 172 -13.06 20.64 -10.80
CA GLU A 172 -11.95 21.56 -10.46
C GLU A 172 -10.52 20.97 -10.59
N ASN A 173 -10.24 20.16 -11.62
CA ASN A 173 -8.92 19.53 -11.83
C ASN A 173 -8.44 18.69 -10.62
N TYR A 174 -9.38 18.18 -9.83
CA TYR A 174 -9.09 17.27 -8.75
C TYR A 174 -8.82 15.89 -9.33
N PHE A 175 -7.66 15.31 -9.05
CA PHE A 175 -7.32 13.96 -9.46
C PHE A 175 -7.25 13.02 -8.26
N ARG A 176 -7.68 11.78 -8.46
CA ARG A 176 -7.60 10.73 -7.45
C ARG A 176 -7.15 9.41 -8.09
N LEU A 177 -6.23 8.73 -7.41
CA LEU A 177 -5.83 7.35 -7.68
C LEU A 177 -5.83 6.57 -6.36
N ILE A 178 -6.39 5.37 -6.37
CA ILE A 178 -6.29 4.44 -5.25
C ILE A 178 -5.97 3.04 -5.77
N GLY A 179 -5.03 2.35 -5.13
CA GLY A 179 -4.69 0.99 -5.52
C GLY A 179 -3.67 0.33 -4.60
N PHE A 180 -3.49 -0.98 -4.76
CA PHE A 180 -2.55 -1.78 -3.98
C PHE A 180 -1.25 -2.01 -4.77
N TYR A 181 -0.12 -1.64 -4.16
CA TYR A 181 1.17 -1.64 -4.84
C TYR A 181 2.27 -2.24 -3.98
N ARG A 182 3.29 -2.77 -4.66
CA ARG A 182 4.60 -3.06 -4.09
C ARG A 182 5.66 -2.17 -4.74
N PHE A 183 6.67 -1.80 -3.97
CA PHE A 183 7.81 -1.05 -4.47
C PHE A 183 8.92 -1.98 -4.98
N VAL A 184 9.34 -1.78 -6.22
CA VAL A 184 10.42 -2.55 -6.82
C VAL A 184 11.60 -1.63 -7.07
N TYR A 185 12.72 -1.89 -6.39
CA TYR A 185 13.97 -1.20 -6.68
C TYR A 185 14.45 -1.57 -8.08
N PHE A 186 14.88 -0.57 -8.84
CA PHE A 186 15.58 -0.78 -10.10
C PHE A 186 16.67 0.28 -10.26
N ARG A 187 17.66 -0.04 -11.08
CA ARG A 187 18.77 0.87 -11.37
C ARG A 187 19.05 0.87 -12.85
N GLU A 188 18.96 2.05 -13.44
CA GLU A 188 19.37 2.24 -14.83
C GLU A 188 20.87 2.49 -14.93
N LYS A 189 21.50 2.00 -16.00
CA LYS A 189 22.96 2.08 -16.18
C LYS A 189 23.50 3.52 -16.24
N GLN A 190 22.67 4.51 -16.51
CA GLN A 190 23.06 5.91 -16.69
C GLN A 190 22.48 6.84 -15.62
N ASP A 191 21.65 6.35 -14.71
CA ASP A 191 21.09 7.19 -13.65
C ASP A 191 21.92 7.05 -12.36
N ILE A 192 22.20 8.20 -11.74
CA ILE A 192 22.92 8.31 -10.48
C ILE A 192 21.98 8.21 -9.28
N TYR A 193 20.67 8.33 -9.49
CA TYR A 193 19.67 8.28 -8.44
C TYR A 193 19.17 6.86 -8.19
N ASP A 194 18.82 6.58 -6.94
CA ASP A 194 18.11 5.35 -6.58
C ASP A 194 16.68 5.44 -7.10
N GLN A 195 16.23 4.40 -7.78
CA GLN A 195 14.90 4.40 -8.39
C GLN A 195 14.06 3.24 -7.88
N TYR A 196 12.78 3.52 -7.70
CA TYR A 196 11.76 2.56 -7.35
C TYR A 196 10.62 2.70 -8.34
N LYS A 197 10.03 1.59 -8.74
CA LYS A 197 8.76 1.58 -9.48
C LYS A 197 7.68 0.96 -8.63
N MET A 198 6.50 1.55 -8.67
CA MET A 198 5.30 0.96 -8.11
C MET A 198 4.80 -0.11 -9.07
N GLN A 199 4.79 -1.34 -8.60
CA GLN A 199 4.19 -2.46 -9.29
C GLN A 199 2.81 -2.70 -8.70
N LEU A 200 1.78 -2.70 -9.54
CA LEU A 200 0.43 -3.09 -9.14
C LEU A 200 0.45 -4.56 -8.69
N VAL A 201 -0.19 -4.87 -7.56
CA VAL A 201 -0.26 -6.22 -7.00
C VAL A 201 -1.71 -6.54 -6.64
N GLU A 202 -2.14 -7.77 -6.95
CA GLU A 202 -3.40 -8.31 -6.44
C GLU A 202 -3.31 -8.54 -4.92
N PRO A 203 -4.07 -7.81 -4.09
CA PRO A 203 -4.06 -8.02 -2.66
C PRO A 203 -4.96 -9.20 -2.27
N ASN A 204 -4.81 -9.69 -1.04
CA ASN A 204 -5.81 -10.58 -0.45
C ASN A 204 -7.13 -9.82 -0.28
N SER A 205 -8.24 -10.39 -0.76
CA SER A 205 -9.57 -9.72 -0.78
C SER A 205 -10.06 -9.28 0.59
N ASP A 206 -9.85 -10.10 1.62
CA ASP A 206 -10.39 -9.86 2.95
C ASP A 206 -9.62 -8.74 3.65
N ILE A 207 -8.28 -8.76 3.52
CA ILE A 207 -7.40 -7.70 4.03
C ILE A 207 -7.65 -6.39 3.26
N ALA A 208 -7.78 -6.45 1.93
CA ALA A 208 -8.02 -5.28 1.09
C ALA A 208 -9.34 -4.58 1.40
N SER A 209 -10.43 -5.35 1.48
CA SER A 209 -11.77 -4.80 1.79
C SER A 209 -11.76 -4.10 3.13
N ALA A 210 -11.16 -4.75 4.11
CA ALA A 210 -11.18 -4.26 5.47
C ALA A 210 -10.19 -3.07 5.66
N THR A 211 -9.09 -2.99 4.89
CA THR A 211 -8.26 -1.77 4.78
C THR A 211 -9.02 -0.62 4.10
N LEU A 212 -9.78 -0.89 3.03
CA LEU A 212 -10.55 0.15 2.33
C LEU A 212 -11.69 0.70 3.20
N GLU A 213 -12.38 -0.16 3.95
CA GLU A 213 -13.43 0.24 4.90
C GLU A 213 -12.91 1.26 5.92
N ASP A 214 -11.74 1.01 6.53
CA ASP A 214 -11.14 1.93 7.50
C ASP A 214 -10.82 3.29 6.86
N VAL A 215 -10.21 3.29 5.67
CA VAL A 215 -9.86 4.53 4.95
C VAL A 215 -11.09 5.34 4.57
N LEU A 216 -12.18 4.67 4.17
CA LEU A 216 -13.45 5.32 3.87
C LEU A 216 -14.15 5.83 5.15
N HIS A 217 -13.99 5.13 6.28
CA HIS A 217 -14.53 5.55 7.56
C HIS A 217 -13.82 6.79 8.12
N ASP A 218 -12.49 6.85 8.02
CA ASP A 218 -11.69 8.02 8.41
C ASP A 218 -12.00 9.26 7.55
N LEU A 219 -12.33 9.06 6.27
CA LEU A 219 -12.81 10.13 5.39
C LEU A 219 -14.14 10.73 5.88
N HIS A 220 -15.06 9.90 6.36
CA HIS A 220 -16.33 10.36 6.93
C HIS A 220 -16.13 11.12 8.24
N LEU A 221 -15.23 10.67 9.12
CA LEU A 221 -14.95 11.37 10.37
C LEU A 221 -14.33 12.76 10.14
N ASN A 222 -13.43 12.90 9.15
CA ASN A 222 -12.83 14.19 8.83
C ASN A 222 -13.78 15.15 8.09
N THR A 223 -14.79 14.66 7.36
CA THR A 223 -15.81 15.53 6.72
C THR A 223 -16.83 16.09 7.72
N PHE A 224 -16.92 15.56 8.94
CA PHE A 224 -17.78 16.12 10.00
C PHE A 224 -17.03 17.06 10.97
N VAL A 225 -15.70 17.21 10.83
CA VAL A 225 -14.88 18.15 11.62
C VAL A 225 -14.42 19.31 10.75
N GLU A 226 -15.35 19.96 10.05
CA GLU A 226 -15.17 21.35 9.62
C GLU A 226 -16.14 22.22 10.44
N LYS A 227 -15.79 22.39 11.71
CA LYS A 227 -16.48 23.35 12.57
C LYS A 227 -15.82 24.69 12.35
N LYS A 228 -16.53 25.57 11.64
CA LYS A 228 -16.30 27.01 11.50
C LYS A 228 -15.65 27.61 12.75
N GLU A 229 -14.52 28.28 12.56
CA GLU A 229 -14.20 29.56 13.20
C GLU A 229 -13.58 30.51 12.18
#